data_AF-A0A828TYU9-F1
#
_entry.id   AF-A0A828TYU9-F1
#
_cell.length_a   1.000
_cell.length_b   1.000
_cell.length_c   1.000
_cell.angle_alpha   90.00
_cell.angle_beta   90.00
_cell.angle_gamma   90.00
#
_symmetry.space_group_name_H-M   'P 1'
#
loop_
_entity.id
_entity.type
_entity.pdbx_description
1 polymer ?
#
loop_
_entity_poly.entity_id
_entity_poly.type
_entity_poly.pdbx_seq_one_letter_code
_entity_poly.pdbx_strand_id
1 'polypeptide(L)'
;MVELKEPFATLWRGKDPFEEVKTLQGEVFRELETRRTLRFEMAGKSYFLKWHRGTTLKEIIKNLLSLRMPVLGADREWNAIHRLRDVGVDTMYGVAFGEKGINPLTRTSFIITEDLTPTISLEDYCADWATNPPDVRVKRMLIKRVATMVRDMHAAGINHRDCYICHFLLHLPFSGKEEELKISVIDLHRAQIRAKVPRRWRDKDLIGLYFSSMNIGLTQRDIWRFMKVYFGMPLREILSFERNLLNMASVKAEHIKERTQRKGL
;
A
#
# COMPACT_ATOMS: atom_id res chain seq x y z
N MET A 1 10.06 -16.49 14.56
CA MET A 1 9.39 -15.47 15.38
C MET A 1 7.89 -15.61 15.17
N VAL A 2 7.08 -15.49 16.22
CA VAL A 2 5.62 -15.50 16.13
C VAL A 2 5.08 -14.42 17.06
N GLU A 3 4.16 -13.61 16.56
CA GLU A 3 3.42 -12.63 17.35
C GLU A 3 1.93 -12.81 17.06
N LEU A 4 1.15 -13.08 18.11
CA LEU A 4 -0.31 -13.27 18.02
C LEU A 4 -0.99 -12.26 18.92
N LYS A 5 -2.01 -11.58 18.38
CA LYS A 5 -2.95 -10.75 19.12
C LYS A 5 -4.31 -11.45 19.13
N GLU A 6 -5.25 -10.94 19.93
CA GLU A 6 -6.61 -11.46 19.92
C GLU A 6 -7.26 -11.27 18.53
N PRO A 7 -8.11 -12.22 18.09
CA PRO A 7 -8.55 -13.43 18.81
C PRO A 7 -7.58 -14.62 18.69
N PHE A 8 -6.53 -14.52 17.86
CA PHE A 8 -5.64 -15.64 17.53
C PHE A 8 -4.76 -16.07 18.71
N ALA A 9 -4.39 -15.14 19.60
CA ALA A 9 -3.65 -15.45 20.83
C ALA A 9 -4.39 -16.46 21.71
N THR A 10 -5.72 -16.33 21.82
CA THR A 10 -6.55 -17.29 22.56
C THR A 10 -6.89 -18.52 21.72
N LEU A 11 -7.31 -18.35 20.47
CA LEU A 11 -7.75 -19.47 19.60
C LEU A 11 -6.64 -20.47 19.26
N TRP A 12 -5.39 -20.02 19.18
CA TRP A 12 -4.24 -20.84 18.83
C TRP A 12 -3.35 -21.17 20.04
N ARG A 13 -3.86 -20.98 21.26
CA ARG A 13 -3.14 -21.35 22.48
C ARG A 13 -2.82 -22.84 22.48
N GLY A 14 -1.53 -23.17 22.58
CA GLY A 14 -1.05 -24.56 22.57
C GLY A 14 -1.03 -25.24 21.20
N LYS A 15 -1.31 -24.50 20.11
CA LYS A 15 -1.25 -25.00 18.73
C LYS A 15 -0.05 -24.44 17.98
N ASP A 16 0.33 -25.04 16.86
CA ASP A 16 1.31 -24.45 15.94
C ASP A 16 0.58 -23.48 14.96
N PRO A 17 0.80 -22.16 15.05
CA PRO A 17 0.16 -21.19 14.17
C PRO A 17 0.45 -21.42 12.70
N PHE A 18 1.59 -22.02 12.34
CA PHE A 18 1.92 -22.31 10.95
C PHE A 18 1.08 -23.45 10.37
N GLU A 19 0.60 -24.37 11.20
CA GLU A 19 -0.35 -25.40 10.77
C GLU A 19 -1.78 -24.84 10.76
N GLU A 20 -2.18 -24.08 11.78
CA GLU A 20 -3.51 -23.45 11.83
C GLU A 20 -3.75 -22.51 10.64
N VAL A 21 -2.74 -21.73 10.23
CA VAL A 21 -2.87 -20.83 9.05
C VAL A 21 -3.20 -21.59 7.76
N LYS A 22 -2.72 -22.83 7.61
CA LYS A 22 -2.99 -23.63 6.40
C LYS A 22 -4.42 -24.14 6.37
N THR A 23 -5.04 -24.37 7.53
CA THR A 23 -6.41 -24.89 7.63
C THR A 23 -7.47 -23.80 7.41
N LEU A 24 -7.08 -22.52 7.44
CA LEU A 24 -7.99 -21.40 7.16
C LEU A 24 -8.59 -21.50 5.74
N GLN A 25 -9.91 -21.34 5.69
CA GLN A 25 -10.72 -21.33 4.48
C GLN A 25 -11.48 -20.01 4.36
N GLY A 26 -11.77 -19.62 3.12
CA GLY A 26 -12.45 -18.38 2.81
C GLY A 26 -12.28 -18.03 1.34
N GLU A 27 -12.62 -16.79 1.00
CA GLU A 27 -12.52 -16.27 -0.37
C GLU A 27 -11.05 -16.10 -0.76
N VAL A 28 -10.61 -16.79 -1.82
CA VAL A 28 -9.23 -16.76 -2.30
C VAL A 28 -9.07 -15.64 -3.33
N PHE A 29 -8.26 -14.64 -3.01
CA PHE A 29 -7.94 -13.53 -3.90
C PHE A 29 -6.74 -13.84 -4.79
N ARG A 30 -5.81 -14.67 -4.30
CA ARG A 30 -4.61 -15.05 -5.06
C ARG A 30 -4.03 -16.35 -4.54
N GLU A 31 -3.73 -17.26 -5.46
CA GLU A 31 -3.06 -18.52 -5.16
C GLU A 31 -1.96 -18.80 -6.19
N LEU A 32 -0.73 -18.85 -5.69
CA LEU A 32 0.49 -19.20 -6.41
C LEU A 32 1.26 -20.22 -5.58
N GLU A 33 2.19 -20.95 -6.20
CA GLU A 33 3.01 -21.97 -5.54
C GLU A 33 3.69 -21.48 -4.25
N THR A 34 4.12 -20.22 -4.21
CA THR A 34 4.85 -19.60 -3.09
C THR A 34 4.04 -18.59 -2.29
N ARG A 35 2.79 -18.28 -2.68
CA ARG A 35 1.98 -17.22 -2.04
C ARG A 35 0.48 -17.54 -2.10
N ARG A 36 -0.19 -17.46 -0.96
CA ARG A 36 -1.65 -17.56 -0.83
C ARG A 36 -2.19 -16.31 -0.15
N THR A 37 -3.23 -15.69 -0.70
CA THR A 37 -3.95 -14.56 -0.12
C THR A 37 -5.43 -14.86 -0.12
N LEU A 38 -6.03 -14.86 1.07
CA LEU A 38 -7.45 -15.17 1.25
C LEU A 38 -8.06 -14.28 2.32
N ARG A 39 -9.36 -14.01 2.18
CA ARG A 39 -10.21 -13.37 3.17
C ARG A 39 -11.01 -14.43 3.90
N PHE A 40 -11.05 -14.40 5.22
CA PHE A 40 -11.77 -15.37 6.04
C PHE A 40 -12.46 -14.69 7.21
N GLU A 41 -13.42 -15.39 7.80
CA GLU A 41 -14.09 -14.94 9.02
C GLU A 41 -13.63 -15.79 10.21
N MET A 42 -13.47 -15.13 11.36
CA MET A 42 -13.12 -15.77 12.61
C MET A 42 -13.69 -14.96 13.77
N ALA A 43 -14.33 -15.63 14.73
CA ALA A 43 -14.92 -14.98 15.91
C ALA A 43 -15.80 -13.75 15.55
N GLY A 44 -16.61 -13.85 14.49
CA GLY A 44 -17.54 -12.80 14.06
C GLY A 44 -16.90 -11.57 13.39
N LYS A 45 -15.62 -11.62 13.04
CA LYS A 45 -14.90 -10.57 12.29
C LYS A 45 -14.25 -11.14 11.04
N SER A 46 -14.03 -10.29 10.04
CA SER A 46 -13.30 -10.65 8.81
C SER A 46 -11.82 -10.25 8.89
N TYR A 47 -10.97 -11.05 8.26
CA TYR A 47 -9.52 -10.88 8.22
C TYR A 47 -8.96 -11.25 6.86
N PHE A 48 -7.79 -10.69 6.55
CA PHE A 48 -6.98 -11.12 5.41
C PHE A 48 -5.76 -11.89 5.88
N LEU A 49 -5.56 -13.09 5.33
CA LEU A 49 -4.33 -13.85 5.44
C LEU A 49 -3.47 -13.64 4.20
N LYS A 50 -2.19 -13.33 4.40
CA LYS A 50 -1.15 -13.45 3.36
C LYS A 50 -0.09 -14.43 3.83
N TRP A 51 -0.10 -15.61 3.24
CA TRP A 51 0.87 -16.68 3.51
C TRP A 51 1.91 -16.75 2.39
N HIS A 52 3.18 -16.98 2.77
CA HIS A 52 4.32 -17.06 1.87
C HIS A 52 5.17 -18.29 2.20
N ARG A 53 5.65 -18.98 1.16
CA ARG A 53 6.58 -20.10 1.27
C ARG A 53 7.70 -19.97 0.23
N GLY A 54 8.90 -19.72 0.72
CA GLY A 54 10.11 -19.60 -0.07
C GLY A 54 10.03 -18.48 -1.11
N THR A 55 11.11 -18.35 -1.86
CA THR A 55 11.16 -17.61 -3.12
C THR A 55 11.93 -18.45 -4.12
N THR A 56 11.79 -18.19 -5.41
CA THR A 56 12.63 -18.85 -6.42
C THR A 56 14.00 -18.20 -6.52
N LEU A 57 15.06 -18.98 -6.76
CA LEU A 57 16.42 -18.45 -6.99
C LEU A 57 16.44 -17.46 -8.19
N LYS A 58 15.63 -17.75 -9.21
CA LYS A 58 15.41 -16.88 -10.36
C LYS A 58 14.88 -15.50 -9.96
N GLU A 59 13.93 -15.43 -9.02
CA GLU A 59 13.42 -14.16 -8.51
C GLU A 59 14.42 -13.41 -7.63
N ILE A 60 15.23 -14.12 -6.85
CA ILE A 60 16.33 -13.50 -6.08
C ILE A 60 17.31 -12.82 -7.04
N ILE A 61 17.86 -13.58 -8.00
CA ILE A 61 18.86 -13.09 -8.96
C ILE A 61 18.27 -11.94 -9.79
N LYS A 62 17.04 -12.07 -10.31
CA LYS A 62 16.37 -11.00 -11.07
C LYS A 62 16.20 -9.72 -10.27
N ASN A 63 15.81 -9.82 -9.00
CA ASN A 63 15.65 -8.63 -8.16
C ASN A 63 17.02 -7.99 -7.86
N LEU A 64 18.05 -8.79 -7.51
CA LEU A 64 19.40 -8.29 -7.25
C LEU A 64 20.03 -7.63 -8.50
N LEU A 65 19.95 -8.26 -9.67
CA LEU A 65 20.42 -7.69 -10.94
C LEU A 65 19.70 -6.40 -11.33
N SER A 66 18.46 -6.20 -10.86
CA SER A 66 17.71 -4.94 -11.04
C SER A 66 17.88 -3.94 -9.89
N LEU A 67 18.85 -4.19 -8.99
CA LEU A 67 19.13 -3.40 -7.78
C LEU A 67 17.89 -3.24 -6.89
N ARG A 68 17.06 -4.28 -6.84
CA ARG A 68 15.85 -4.36 -6.00
C ARG A 68 16.07 -5.45 -4.96
N MET A 69 15.73 -5.14 -3.71
CA MET A 69 15.71 -6.18 -2.68
C MET A 69 14.52 -7.12 -2.91
N PRO A 70 14.73 -8.45 -2.99
CA PRO A 70 13.64 -9.42 -3.14
C PRO A 70 12.70 -9.35 -1.93
N VAL A 71 11.40 -9.61 -2.13
CA VAL A 71 10.46 -9.78 -1.02
C VAL A 71 10.63 -11.20 -0.52
N LEU A 72 11.10 -11.37 0.71
CA LEU A 72 11.50 -12.67 1.26
C LEU A 72 10.51 -13.24 2.29
N GLY A 73 9.46 -12.48 2.62
CA GLY A 73 8.45 -12.87 3.59
C GLY A 73 7.51 -11.72 3.93
N ALA A 74 6.68 -11.95 4.94
CA ALA A 74 5.68 -11.02 5.45
C ALA A 74 6.25 -9.95 6.42
N ASP A 75 7.54 -10.03 6.77
CA ASP A 75 8.19 -9.13 7.74
C ASP A 75 8.11 -7.66 7.32
N ARG A 76 8.23 -7.38 6.02
CA ARG A 76 8.15 -6.02 5.48
C ARG A 76 6.79 -5.39 5.72
N GLU A 77 5.73 -6.14 5.43
CA GLU A 77 4.36 -5.67 5.60
C GLU A 77 4.05 -5.46 7.08
N TRP A 78 4.46 -6.41 7.93
CA TRP A 78 4.33 -6.31 9.37
C TRP A 78 5.00 -5.06 9.94
N ASN A 79 6.29 -4.85 9.60
CA ASN A 79 7.04 -3.71 10.08
C ASN A 79 6.50 -2.38 9.52
N ALA A 80 6.02 -2.37 8.26
CA ALA A 80 5.46 -1.17 7.65
C ALA A 80 4.16 -0.76 8.33
N ILE A 81 3.29 -1.72 8.65
CA ILE A 81 2.05 -1.48 9.40
C ILE A 81 2.34 -0.83 10.76
N HIS A 82 3.29 -1.37 11.52
CA HIS A 82 3.65 -0.83 12.84
C HIS A 82 4.22 0.58 12.71
N ARG A 83 5.18 0.77 11.81
CA ARG A 83 5.83 2.07 11.62
C ARG A 83 4.86 3.15 11.13
N LEU A 84 3.90 2.82 10.26
CA LEU A 84 2.86 3.76 9.82
C LEU A 84 1.94 4.18 10.97
N ARG A 85 1.57 3.22 11.83
CA ARG A 85 0.76 3.50 13.02
C ARG A 85 1.47 4.46 13.98
N ASP A 86 2.76 4.26 14.22
CA ASP A 86 3.57 5.11 15.10
C ASP A 86 3.60 6.58 14.64
N VAL A 87 3.42 6.83 13.34
CA VAL A 87 3.41 8.18 12.76
C VAL A 87 2.00 8.67 12.39
N GLY A 88 0.94 7.96 12.80
CA GLY A 88 -0.45 8.37 12.58
C GLY A 88 -0.93 8.25 11.13
N VAL A 89 -0.28 7.44 10.30
CA VAL A 89 -0.78 7.10 8.96
C VAL A 89 -1.66 5.86 9.04
N ASP A 90 -2.95 6.05 8.79
CA ASP A 90 -3.95 4.97 8.81
C ASP A 90 -3.61 3.87 7.79
N THR A 91 -3.60 2.63 8.26
CA THR A 91 -3.36 1.41 7.47
C THR A 91 -4.06 0.22 8.11
N MET A 92 -3.82 -0.99 7.60
CA MET A 92 -4.37 -2.25 8.12
C MET A 92 -3.91 -2.52 9.57
N TYR A 93 -4.74 -3.21 10.36
CA TYR A 93 -4.35 -3.65 11.70
C TYR A 93 -3.81 -5.08 11.68
N GLY A 94 -2.51 -5.27 11.91
CA GLY A 94 -1.90 -6.59 12.02
C GLY A 94 -2.25 -7.29 13.34
N VAL A 95 -2.87 -8.48 13.23
CA VAL A 95 -3.33 -9.31 14.37
C VAL A 95 -2.51 -10.58 14.57
N ALA A 96 -1.85 -11.09 13.53
CA ALA A 96 -0.95 -12.23 13.68
C ALA A 96 0.20 -12.14 12.68
N PHE A 97 1.38 -12.54 13.10
CA PHE A 97 2.56 -12.64 12.27
C PHE A 97 3.38 -13.86 12.68
N GLY A 98 3.93 -14.55 11.68
CA GLY A 98 4.84 -15.65 11.91
C GLY A 98 5.90 -15.75 10.83
N GLU A 99 7.11 -16.10 11.23
CA GLU A 99 8.23 -16.40 10.36
C GLU A 99 9.06 -17.57 10.88
N LYS A 100 9.37 -18.53 9.99
CA LYS A 100 10.18 -19.73 10.27
C LYS A 100 11.17 -20.01 9.13
N GLY A 101 12.39 -20.37 9.51
CA GLY A 101 13.47 -20.74 8.57
C GLY A 101 14.34 -19.55 8.13
N ILE A 102 15.65 -19.79 8.08
CA ILE A 102 16.66 -18.77 7.72
C ILE A 102 16.95 -18.79 6.21
N ASN A 103 16.83 -19.97 5.58
CA ASN A 103 17.07 -20.14 4.15
C ASN A 103 15.95 -19.46 3.34
N PRO A 104 16.24 -18.44 2.52
CA PRO A 104 15.23 -17.73 1.73
C PRO A 104 14.41 -18.62 0.79
N LEU A 105 14.96 -19.76 0.36
CA LEU A 105 14.28 -20.69 -0.55
C LEU A 105 13.23 -21.55 0.16
N THR A 106 13.33 -21.73 1.48
CA THR A 106 12.43 -22.60 2.26
C THR A 106 11.74 -21.88 3.41
N ARG A 107 12.07 -20.61 3.65
CA ARG A 107 11.47 -19.75 4.67
C ARG A 107 9.96 -19.67 4.47
N THR A 108 9.21 -19.86 5.56
CA THR A 108 7.76 -19.66 5.56
C THR A 108 7.42 -18.45 6.42
N SER A 109 6.42 -17.69 5.98
CA SER A 109 5.90 -16.59 6.79
C SER A 109 4.43 -16.34 6.51
N PHE A 110 3.74 -15.77 7.48
CA PHE A 110 2.37 -15.31 7.32
C PHE A 110 2.16 -13.99 8.03
N ILE A 111 1.17 -13.25 7.55
CA ILE A 111 0.58 -12.11 8.24
C ILE A 111 -0.93 -12.22 8.14
N ILE A 112 -1.61 -11.90 9.24
CA ILE A 112 -3.05 -11.72 9.29
C ILE A 112 -3.31 -10.28 9.70
N THR A 113 -4.17 -9.62 8.93
CA THR A 113 -4.67 -8.27 9.23
C THR A 113 -6.18 -8.29 9.38
N GLU A 114 -6.73 -7.39 10.20
CA GLU A 114 -8.16 -7.09 10.17
C GLU A 114 -8.57 -6.64 8.76
N ASP A 115 -9.75 -7.07 8.33
CA ASP A 115 -10.38 -6.58 7.12
C ASP A 115 -10.85 -5.12 7.31
N LEU A 116 -10.64 -4.28 6.30
CA LEU A 116 -11.06 -2.89 6.31
C LEU A 116 -12.43 -2.80 5.63
N THR A 117 -13.49 -3.09 6.37
CA THR A 117 -14.86 -3.05 5.85
C THR A 117 -15.82 -2.23 6.73
N PRO A 118 -16.77 -1.50 6.14
CA PRO A 118 -16.93 -1.25 4.70
C PRO A 118 -15.97 -0.17 4.17
N THR A 119 -15.32 -0.43 3.03
CA THR A 119 -14.46 0.54 2.32
C THR A 119 -14.66 0.48 0.81
N ILE A 120 -14.22 1.54 0.13
CA ILE A 120 -14.12 1.61 -1.34
C ILE A 120 -12.73 2.14 -1.72
N SER A 121 -12.14 1.63 -2.80
CA SER A 121 -10.87 2.17 -3.29
C SER A 121 -11.06 3.60 -3.81
N LEU A 122 -10.03 4.46 -3.71
CA LEU A 122 -10.13 5.79 -4.31
C LEU A 122 -10.16 5.75 -5.85
N GLU A 123 -9.71 4.65 -6.47
CA GLU A 123 -9.90 4.43 -7.91
C GLU A 123 -11.39 4.34 -8.25
N ASP A 124 -12.11 3.46 -7.54
CA ASP A 124 -13.55 3.26 -7.76
C ASP A 124 -14.37 4.47 -7.32
N TYR A 125 -14.03 5.08 -6.17
CA TYR A 125 -14.73 6.26 -5.67
C TYR A 125 -14.60 7.47 -6.60
N CYS A 126 -13.51 7.56 -7.37
CA CYS A 126 -13.26 8.65 -8.30
C CYS A 126 -13.54 8.27 -9.76
N ALA A 127 -14.10 7.08 -10.02
CA ALA A 127 -14.19 6.51 -11.37
C ALA A 127 -15.00 7.38 -12.34
N ASP A 128 -16.06 8.03 -11.86
CA ASP A 128 -16.95 8.88 -12.66
C ASP A 128 -16.59 10.38 -12.61
N TRP A 129 -15.56 10.79 -11.86
CA TRP A 129 -15.24 12.21 -11.64
C TRP A 129 -14.95 13.01 -12.91
N ALA A 130 -14.52 12.34 -13.98
CA ALA A 130 -14.26 12.99 -15.27
C ALA A 130 -15.55 13.48 -15.93
N THR A 131 -16.68 12.78 -15.75
CA THR A 131 -17.99 13.12 -16.33
C THR A 131 -18.96 13.69 -15.30
N ASN A 132 -18.80 13.32 -14.02
CA ASN A 132 -19.62 13.72 -12.89
C ASN A 132 -18.70 14.23 -11.76
N PRO A 133 -18.16 15.45 -11.87
CA PRO A 133 -17.19 15.96 -10.90
C PRO A 133 -17.84 16.14 -9.52
N PRO A 134 -17.13 15.78 -8.43
CA PRO A 134 -17.63 15.95 -7.07
C PRO A 134 -17.66 17.43 -6.67
N ASP A 135 -18.23 17.71 -5.51
CA ASP A 135 -18.05 19.01 -4.86
C ASP A 135 -16.55 19.35 -4.71
N VAL A 136 -16.20 20.59 -5.03
CA VAL A 136 -14.81 21.06 -5.06
C VAL A 136 -14.13 20.94 -3.68
N ARG A 137 -14.88 21.09 -2.59
CA ARG A 137 -14.37 20.90 -1.22
C ARG A 137 -14.02 19.44 -0.99
N VAL A 138 -14.90 18.51 -1.35
CA VAL A 138 -14.65 17.06 -1.24
C VAL A 138 -13.42 16.66 -2.05
N LYS A 139 -13.32 17.11 -3.31
CA LYS A 139 -12.14 16.87 -4.16
C LYS A 139 -10.84 17.32 -3.49
N ARG A 140 -10.82 18.57 -3.01
CA ARG A 140 -9.63 19.16 -2.37
C ARG A 140 -9.28 18.48 -1.06
N MET A 141 -10.28 18.05 -0.31
CA MET A 141 -10.11 17.35 0.96
C MET A 141 -9.45 15.99 0.78
N LEU A 142 -9.90 15.20 -0.20
CA LEU A 142 -9.27 13.92 -0.56
C LEU A 142 -7.83 14.11 -1.06
N ILE A 143 -7.59 15.09 -1.95
CA ILE A 143 -6.23 15.42 -2.41
C ILE A 143 -5.32 15.79 -1.23
N LYS A 144 -5.78 16.63 -0.30
CA LYS A 144 -5.04 17.03 0.90
C LYS A 144 -4.74 15.82 1.79
N ARG A 145 -5.72 14.93 2.02
CA ARG A 145 -5.55 13.74 2.87
C ARG A 145 -4.51 12.78 2.27
N VAL A 146 -4.64 12.42 1.00
CA VAL A 146 -3.66 11.53 0.33
C VAL A 146 -2.27 12.16 0.30
N ALA A 147 -2.15 13.45 -0.02
CA ALA A 147 -0.86 14.15 -0.01
C ALA A 147 -0.19 14.14 1.38
N THR A 148 -0.99 14.32 2.44
CA THR A 148 -0.52 14.28 3.83
C THR A 148 -0.07 12.87 4.21
N MET A 149 -0.89 11.84 3.93
CA MET A 149 -0.54 10.45 4.20
C MET A 149 0.76 10.02 3.51
N VAL A 150 0.94 10.38 2.22
CA VAL A 150 2.14 10.03 1.47
C VAL A 150 3.37 10.79 1.97
N ARG A 151 3.20 12.07 2.35
CA ARG A 151 4.28 12.86 2.97
C ARG A 151 4.73 12.23 4.28
N ASP A 152 3.80 11.92 5.17
CA ASP A 152 4.09 11.43 6.50
C ASP A 152 4.67 10.01 6.44
N MET A 153 4.17 9.17 5.53
CA MET A 153 4.77 7.87 5.17
C MET A 153 6.24 8.03 4.73
N HIS A 154 6.53 8.92 3.78
CA HIS A 154 7.90 9.15 3.31
C HIS A 154 8.81 9.78 4.39
N ALA A 155 8.27 10.68 5.22
CA ALA A 155 8.97 11.28 6.35
C ALA A 155 9.34 10.23 7.42
N ALA A 156 8.48 9.24 7.62
CA ALA A 156 8.72 8.10 8.51
C ALA A 156 9.77 7.11 7.99
N GLY A 157 10.30 7.34 6.79
CA GLY A 157 11.31 6.50 6.16
C GLY A 157 10.74 5.34 5.32
N ILE A 158 9.42 5.35 5.07
CA ILE A 158 8.72 4.30 4.34
C ILE A 158 8.46 4.74 2.90
N ASN A 159 8.82 3.92 1.92
CA ASN A 159 8.30 4.03 0.57
C ASN A 159 7.50 2.78 0.21
N HIS A 160 6.33 2.97 -0.37
CA HIS A 160 5.32 1.95 -0.64
C HIS A 160 5.70 1.00 -1.79
N ARG A 161 6.42 1.49 -2.81
CA ARG A 161 6.78 0.79 -4.07
C ARG A 161 5.68 0.63 -5.11
N ASP A 162 4.43 0.57 -4.68
CA ASP A 162 3.23 0.41 -5.51
C ASP A 162 2.18 1.44 -5.05
N CYS A 163 2.60 2.68 -4.87
CA CYS A 163 1.75 3.77 -4.38
C CYS A 163 0.76 4.21 -5.46
N TYR A 164 -0.35 3.49 -5.62
CA TYR A 164 -1.43 3.80 -6.57
C TYR A 164 -2.70 4.21 -5.82
N ILE A 165 -3.57 4.99 -6.45
CA ILE A 165 -4.81 5.47 -5.81
C ILE A 165 -5.72 4.32 -5.35
N CYS A 166 -5.73 3.17 -6.05
CA CYS A 166 -6.50 1.99 -5.66
C CYS A 166 -6.06 1.38 -4.32
N HIS A 167 -4.83 1.68 -3.85
CA HIS A 167 -4.33 1.23 -2.54
C HIS A 167 -4.67 2.21 -1.40
N PHE A 168 -5.44 3.26 -1.67
CA PHE A 168 -6.01 4.12 -0.66
C PHE A 168 -7.49 3.79 -0.55
N LEU A 169 -7.90 3.25 0.59
CA LEU A 169 -9.27 2.83 0.84
C LEU A 169 -9.99 3.88 1.67
N LEU A 170 -11.05 4.47 1.11
CA LEU A 170 -11.97 5.35 1.81
C LEU A 170 -12.94 4.53 2.66
N HIS A 171 -13.03 4.83 3.95
CA HIS A 171 -13.97 4.20 4.86
C HIS A 171 -15.38 4.73 4.64
N LEU A 172 -16.36 3.84 4.70
CA LEU A 172 -17.77 4.15 4.49
C LEU A 172 -18.57 4.03 5.80
N PRO A 173 -19.69 4.76 5.93
CA PRO A 173 -20.19 5.79 5.02
C PRO A 173 -19.32 7.07 5.02
N PHE A 174 -19.31 7.78 3.90
CA PHE A 174 -18.67 9.10 3.78
C PHE A 174 -19.61 10.06 3.05
N SER A 175 -20.06 11.10 3.75
CA SER A 175 -21.03 12.07 3.22
C SER A 175 -20.38 13.35 2.67
N GLY A 176 -19.05 13.40 2.59
CA GLY A 176 -18.30 14.57 2.11
C GLY A 176 -17.82 15.52 3.22
N LYS A 177 -17.99 15.17 4.49
CA LYS A 177 -17.57 15.97 5.65
C LYS A 177 -16.18 15.58 6.15
N GLU A 178 -15.41 16.54 6.67
CA GLU A 178 -14.00 16.32 7.06
C GLU A 178 -13.88 15.42 8.28
N GLU A 179 -14.82 15.50 9.23
CA GLU A 179 -14.88 14.67 10.43
C GLU A 179 -15.13 13.18 10.15
N GLU A 180 -15.73 12.85 9.01
CA GLU A 180 -15.99 11.48 8.56
C GLU A 180 -14.83 10.93 7.72
N LEU A 181 -13.91 11.80 7.28
CA LEU A 181 -12.88 11.41 6.32
C LEU A 181 -11.84 10.50 6.98
N LYS A 182 -11.91 9.21 6.63
CA LYS A 182 -10.88 8.23 6.96
C LYS A 182 -10.44 7.48 5.72
N ILE A 183 -9.14 7.48 5.46
CA ILE A 183 -8.51 6.77 4.35
C ILE A 183 -7.40 5.91 4.92
N SER A 184 -7.37 4.62 4.57
CA SER A 184 -6.28 3.72 4.95
C SER A 184 -5.45 3.32 3.74
N VAL A 185 -4.13 3.32 3.87
CA VAL A 185 -3.23 2.78 2.83
C VAL A 185 -3.06 1.27 3.03
N ILE A 186 -3.11 0.50 1.94
CA ILE A 186 -3.00 -0.96 1.95
C ILE A 186 -1.84 -1.46 1.06
N ASP A 187 -1.72 -2.77 0.91
CA ASP A 187 -0.75 -3.44 0.03
C ASP A 187 0.74 -3.09 0.27
N LEU A 188 1.16 -3.17 1.53
CA LEU A 188 2.51 -2.80 1.97
C LEU A 188 3.54 -3.95 1.82
N HIS A 189 3.19 -5.04 1.12
CA HIS A 189 4.04 -6.22 0.95
C HIS A 189 5.41 -5.93 0.30
N ARG A 190 5.51 -4.84 -0.46
CA ARG A 190 6.76 -4.36 -1.09
C ARG A 190 7.32 -3.10 -0.45
N ALA A 191 6.67 -2.57 0.58
CA ALA A 191 7.13 -1.38 1.27
C ALA A 191 8.55 -1.58 1.81
N GLN A 192 9.30 -0.50 1.84
CA GLN A 192 10.69 -0.50 2.30
C GLN A 192 10.84 0.55 3.38
N ILE A 193 11.49 0.19 4.47
CA ILE A 193 11.68 1.03 5.66
C ILE A 193 13.16 1.37 5.77
N ARG A 194 13.46 2.65 6.02
CA ARG A 194 14.82 3.20 6.18
C ARG A 194 14.80 4.35 7.18
N ALA A 195 15.97 4.87 7.54
CA ALA A 195 16.05 6.13 8.29
C ALA A 195 15.51 7.33 7.49
N LYS A 196 15.75 7.35 6.17
CA LYS A 196 15.24 8.36 5.25
C LYS A 196 14.96 7.73 3.89
N VAL A 197 13.85 8.09 3.25
CA VAL A 197 13.53 7.63 1.90
C VAL A 197 14.46 8.28 0.88
N PRO A 198 15.22 7.51 0.09
CA PRO A 198 16.02 8.05 -1.01
C PRO A 198 15.14 8.67 -2.10
N ARG A 199 15.62 9.77 -2.72
CA ARG A 199 14.88 10.52 -3.75
C ARG A 199 14.29 9.62 -4.85
N ARG A 200 15.05 8.64 -5.33
CA ARG A 200 14.59 7.67 -6.35
C ARG A 200 13.31 6.91 -5.93
N TRP A 201 13.20 6.50 -4.68
CA TRP A 201 12.05 5.74 -4.18
C TRP A 201 10.85 6.63 -3.92
N ARG A 202 11.10 7.81 -3.34
CA ARG A 202 10.09 8.88 -3.19
C ARG A 202 9.46 9.23 -4.53
N ASP A 203 10.30 9.53 -5.52
CA ASP A 203 9.85 9.91 -6.87
C ASP A 203 9.12 8.76 -7.56
N LYS A 204 9.54 7.51 -7.34
CA LYS A 204 8.83 6.34 -7.88
C LYS A 204 7.40 6.23 -7.33
N ASP A 205 7.19 6.48 -6.05
CA ASP A 205 5.86 6.41 -5.44
C ASP A 205 4.99 7.58 -5.91
N LEU A 206 5.53 8.80 -5.94
CA LEU A 206 4.82 9.98 -6.47
C LEU A 206 4.39 9.81 -7.92
N ILE A 207 5.28 9.25 -8.76
CA ILE A 207 4.98 8.99 -10.18
C ILE A 207 3.95 7.87 -10.33
N GLY A 208 4.03 6.83 -9.49
CA GLY A 208 3.00 5.78 -9.45
C GLY A 208 1.63 6.36 -9.13
N LEU A 209 1.56 7.21 -8.11
CA LEU A 209 0.32 7.84 -7.68
C LEU A 209 -0.24 8.75 -8.77
N TYR A 210 0.62 9.59 -9.35
CA TYR A 210 0.29 10.45 -10.48
C TYR A 210 -0.30 9.64 -11.64
N PHE A 211 0.42 8.61 -12.10
CA PHE A 211 -0.01 7.71 -13.16
C PHE A 211 -1.40 7.12 -12.89
N SER A 212 -1.61 6.54 -11.71
CA SER A 212 -2.90 5.91 -11.35
C SER A 212 -4.06 6.90 -11.24
N SER A 213 -3.78 8.21 -11.16
CA SER A 213 -4.78 9.27 -11.05
C SER A 213 -4.99 10.09 -12.33
N MET A 214 -4.35 9.73 -13.45
CA MET A 214 -4.39 10.56 -14.67
C MET A 214 -5.80 10.64 -15.30
N ASN A 215 -6.61 9.60 -15.13
CA ASN A 215 -7.89 9.47 -15.83
C ASN A 215 -9.12 9.82 -14.97
N ILE A 216 -8.94 10.29 -13.73
CA ILE A 216 -10.05 10.62 -12.81
C ILE A 216 -10.49 12.10 -12.87
N GLY A 217 -10.11 12.83 -13.93
CA GLY A 217 -10.49 14.24 -14.09
C GLY A 217 -9.77 15.23 -13.16
N LEU A 218 -8.53 14.94 -12.75
CA LEU A 218 -7.70 15.91 -12.03
C LEU A 218 -7.19 17.01 -12.96
N THR A 219 -7.30 18.27 -12.52
CA THR A 219 -6.74 19.40 -13.25
C THR A 219 -5.29 19.67 -12.83
N GLN A 220 -4.55 20.45 -13.63
CA GLN A 220 -3.20 20.88 -13.25
C GLN A 220 -3.16 21.61 -11.89
N ARG A 221 -4.22 22.36 -11.55
CA ARG A 221 -4.35 23.04 -10.25
C ARG A 221 -4.50 22.05 -9.10
N ASP A 222 -5.14 20.91 -9.34
CA ASP A 222 -5.30 19.84 -8.34
C ASP A 222 -3.97 19.14 -8.07
N ILE A 223 -3.19 18.90 -9.13
CA ILE A 223 -1.81 18.39 -9.02
C ILE A 223 -0.94 19.37 -8.21
N TRP A 224 -1.01 20.68 -8.49
CA TRP A 224 -0.25 21.66 -7.70
C TRP A 224 -0.69 21.74 -6.24
N ARG A 225 -1.98 21.53 -5.93
CA ARG A 225 -2.46 21.44 -4.55
C ARG A 225 -1.85 20.24 -3.84
N PHE A 226 -1.85 19.08 -4.48
CA PHE A 226 -1.17 17.88 -3.97
C PHE A 226 0.30 18.20 -3.66
N MET A 227 1.02 18.77 -4.63
CA MET A 227 2.45 19.07 -4.51
C MET A 227 2.74 20.03 -3.35
N LYS A 228 1.96 21.09 -3.18
CA LYS A 228 2.13 22.04 -2.06
C LYS A 228 1.97 21.35 -0.70
N VAL A 229 0.98 20.48 -0.54
CA VAL A 229 0.74 19.76 0.71
C VAL A 229 1.85 18.74 0.95
N TYR A 230 2.17 17.95 -0.08
CA TYR A 230 3.15 16.89 0.00
C TYR A 230 4.57 17.40 0.30
N PHE A 231 5.02 18.45 -0.40
CA PHE A 231 6.34 19.03 -0.17
C PHE A 231 6.38 20.02 1.00
N GLY A 232 5.22 20.53 1.44
CA GLY A 232 5.14 21.47 2.55
C GLY A 232 5.79 22.83 2.27
N MET A 233 5.88 23.25 1.00
CA MET A 233 6.59 24.47 0.58
C MET A 233 5.86 25.24 -0.53
N PRO A 234 6.22 26.51 -0.80
CA PRO A 234 5.62 27.30 -1.88
C PRO A 234 5.84 26.68 -3.25
N LEU A 235 4.86 26.81 -4.16
CA LEU A 235 4.92 26.21 -5.49
C LEU A 235 6.15 26.65 -6.29
N ARG A 236 6.57 27.91 -6.16
CA ARG A 236 7.77 28.44 -6.83
C ARG A 236 9.04 27.65 -6.48
N GLU A 237 9.20 27.27 -5.22
CA GLU A 237 10.34 26.48 -4.75
C GLU A 237 10.26 25.04 -5.25
N ILE A 238 9.06 24.43 -5.21
CA ILE A 238 8.82 23.08 -5.76
C ILE A 238 9.22 23.03 -7.23
N LEU A 239 8.76 24.00 -8.04
CA LEU A 239 9.06 24.06 -9.47
C LEU A 239 10.57 24.21 -9.76
N SER A 240 11.33 24.79 -8.82
CA SER A 240 12.79 24.92 -8.92
C SER A 240 13.51 23.65 -8.47
N PHE A 241 13.27 23.18 -7.24
CA PHE A 241 13.99 22.05 -6.64
C PHE A 241 13.59 20.68 -7.22
N GLU A 242 12.33 20.55 -7.65
CA GLU A 242 11.74 19.29 -8.13
C GLU A 242 11.50 19.28 -9.64
N ARG A 243 12.18 20.15 -10.38
CA ARG A 243 12.13 20.20 -11.86
C ARG A 243 12.34 18.82 -12.50
N ASN A 244 13.30 18.04 -11.99
CA ASN A 244 13.58 16.70 -12.50
C ASN A 244 12.41 15.72 -12.27
N LEU A 245 11.76 15.78 -11.10
CA LEU A 245 10.58 14.95 -10.83
C LEU A 245 9.45 15.32 -11.79
N LEU A 246 9.18 16.62 -11.95
CA LEU A 246 8.11 17.13 -12.81
C LEU A 246 8.32 16.75 -14.29
N ASN A 247 9.54 16.93 -14.80
CA ASN A 247 9.88 16.56 -16.18
C ASN A 247 9.76 15.05 -16.41
N MET A 248 10.17 14.24 -15.43
CA MET A 248 10.16 12.78 -15.56
C MET A 248 8.80 12.16 -15.26
N ALA A 249 7.89 12.87 -14.59
CA ALA A 249 6.60 12.32 -14.17
C ALA A 249 5.76 11.88 -15.36
N SER A 250 5.53 12.76 -16.33
CA SER A 250 4.75 12.43 -17.54
C SER A 250 5.42 11.35 -18.39
N VAL A 251 6.75 11.45 -18.59
CA VAL A 251 7.50 10.46 -19.39
C VAL A 251 7.42 9.07 -18.77
N LYS A 252 7.64 8.96 -17.45
CA LYS A 252 7.59 7.67 -16.76
C LYS A 252 6.17 7.14 -16.63
N ALA A 253 5.17 8.01 -16.47
CA ALA A 253 3.78 7.61 -16.45
C ALA A 253 3.38 6.96 -17.79
N GLU A 254 3.80 7.52 -18.93
CA GLU A 254 3.54 6.90 -20.24
C GLU A 254 4.24 5.54 -20.38
N HIS A 255 5.51 5.42 -19.96
CA HIS A 255 6.19 4.12 -19.95
C HIS A 255 5.49 3.07 -19.05
N ILE A 256 4.87 3.49 -17.95
CA ILE A 256 4.07 2.58 -17.11
C ILE A 256 2.82 2.16 -17.88
N LYS A 257 2.12 3.10 -18.52
CA LYS A 257 0.92 2.86 -19.35
C LYS A 257 1.18 1.84 -20.47
N GLU A 258 2.20 2.07 -21.30
CA GLU A 258 2.58 1.18 -22.40
C GLU A 258 2.92 -0.22 -21.90
N ARG A 259 3.62 -0.29 -20.76
CA ARG A 259 3.99 -1.57 -20.15
C ARG A 259 2.78 -2.32 -19.61
N THR A 260 1.82 -1.62 -19.01
CA THR A 260 0.57 -2.19 -18.49
C THR A 260 -0.27 -2.75 -19.63
N GLN A 261 -0.48 -1.96 -20.69
CA GLN A 261 -1.17 -2.38 -21.92
C GLN A 261 -0.54 -3.62 -22.56
N ARG A 262 0.79 -3.63 -22.74
CA ARG A 262 1.52 -4.78 -23.32
C ARG A 262 1.35 -6.06 -22.50
N LYS A 263 1.11 -5.94 -21.19
CA LYS A 263 1.01 -7.09 -20.28
C LYS A 263 -0.43 -7.57 -20.06
N GLY A 264 -1.42 -6.91 -20.66
CA GLY A 264 -2.83 -7.20 -20.42
C GLY A 264 -3.22 -7.05 -18.95
N LEU A 265 -2.55 -6.15 -18.24
CA LEU A 265 -2.83 -5.80 -16.84
C LEU A 265 -3.71 -4.54 -16.78
#